data_AF-W9V8Q6-F1
#
_entry.id   AF-W9V8Q6-F1
#
_cell.length_a   1.000
_cell.length_b   1.000
_cell.length_c   1.000
_cell.angle_alpha   90.00
_cell.angle_beta   90.00
_cell.angle_gamma   90.00
#
_symmetry.space_group_name_H-M   'P 1'
#
loop_
_entity.id
_entity.type
_entity.pdbx_description
1 polymer ?
#
loop_
_entity_poly.entity_id
_entity_poly.type
_entity_poly.pdbx_seq_one_letter_code
_entity_poly.pdbx_strand_id
1 'polypeptide(L)'
;MILKWRTFNDDSFRERVRQGFSGFGIAVERVELRGPSFHVDLLEEYGDIDIALDPFPFSGGLTSCEALWMGVPVVTWPRSRLVSRQTFAFLSIIGLPELAAENADDYVRIAAELAGDRDRLTSLRQTMCERMRSSPLMDAPGFTRQLEDTMIGLYRRLEAESH
;
A
#
# COMPACT_ATOMS: atom_id res chain seq x y z
N MET A 1 14.03 8.96 2.72
CA MET A 1 12.63 8.61 3.01
C MET A 1 11.76 9.75 2.54
N ILE A 2 10.76 9.46 1.71
CA ILE A 2 9.84 10.46 1.17
C ILE A 2 8.51 10.33 1.92
N LEU A 3 7.96 11.44 2.41
CA LEU A 3 6.61 11.52 2.95
C LEU A 3 5.80 12.47 2.07
N LYS A 4 4.66 12.01 1.58
CA LYS A 4 3.76 12.80 0.74
C LYS A 4 2.40 12.94 1.40
N TRP A 5 1.94 14.18 1.54
CA TRP A 5 0.63 14.47 2.12
C TRP A 5 0.17 15.87 1.73
N ARG A 6 -1.15 16.04 1.60
CA ARG A 6 -1.77 17.30 1.14
C ARG A 6 -1.40 18.53 1.99
N THR A 7 -1.05 18.35 3.27
CA THR A 7 -0.71 19.46 4.16
C THR A 7 0.79 19.80 4.17
N PHE A 8 1.63 19.13 3.38
CA PHE A 8 3.04 19.50 3.23
C PHE A 8 3.28 20.75 2.37
N ASN A 9 2.23 21.51 2.07
CA ASN A 9 2.32 22.90 1.60
C ASN A 9 2.40 23.92 2.77
N ASP A 10 2.22 23.47 4.01
CA ASP A 10 2.35 24.30 5.22
C ASP A 10 3.75 24.13 5.84
N ASP A 11 4.56 25.20 5.80
CA ASP A 11 5.95 25.14 6.26
C ASP A 11 6.07 24.87 7.77
N SER A 12 5.12 25.35 8.58
CA SER A 12 5.11 25.08 10.02
C SER A 12 4.91 23.60 10.34
N PHE A 13 4.06 22.92 9.56
CA PHE A 13 3.82 21.50 9.66
C PHE A 13 5.02 20.70 9.16
N ARG A 14 5.63 21.11 8.04
CA ARG A 14 6.87 20.50 7.54
C ARG A 14 7.98 20.54 8.58
N GLU A 15 8.16 21.68 9.23
CA GLU A 15 9.18 21.84 10.26
C GLU A 15 8.90 20.98 11.49
N ARG A 16 7.64 20.91 11.96
CA ARG A 16 7.26 20.00 13.05
C ARG A 16 7.56 18.53 12.73
N VAL A 17 7.31 18.09 11.49
CA VAL A 17 7.62 16.72 11.08
C VAL A 17 9.13 16.48 11.06
N ARG A 18 9.92 17.40 10.51
CA ARG A 18 11.40 17.31 10.51
C ARG A 18 11.97 17.27 11.92
N GLN A 19 11.47 18.12 12.82
CA GLN A 19 11.86 18.12 14.23
C GLN A 19 11.51 16.81 14.92
N GLY A 20 10.35 16.22 14.59
CA GLY A 20 9.98 14.88 15.04
C GLY A 20 11.04 13.84 14.67
N PHE A 21 11.48 13.80 13.41
CA PHE A 21 12.54 12.89 12.96
C PHE A 21 13.89 13.16 13.62
N SER A 22 14.27 14.44 13.75
CA SER A 22 15.50 14.85 14.42
C SER A 22 15.52 14.44 15.89
N GLY A 23 14.37 14.49 16.58
CA GLY A 23 14.20 13.99 17.94
C GLY A 23 14.46 12.48 18.09
N PHE A 24 14.36 11.71 17.01
CA PHE A 24 14.75 10.30 16.93
C PHE A 24 16.16 10.08 16.34
N GLY A 25 16.97 11.14 16.21
CA GLY A 25 18.33 11.06 15.69
C GLY A 25 18.43 10.88 14.17
N ILE A 26 17.35 11.14 13.44
CA ILE A 26 17.31 11.03 11.97
C ILE A 26 17.63 12.40 11.37
N ALA A 27 18.74 12.48 10.64
CA ALA A 27 19.15 13.68 9.92
C ALA A 27 18.04 14.17 8.97
N VAL A 28 17.75 15.47 8.99
CA VAL A 28 16.62 16.09 8.29
C VAL A 28 16.73 15.90 6.77
N GLU A 29 17.96 15.84 6.25
CA GLU A 29 18.29 15.65 4.84
C GLU A 29 17.89 14.26 4.33
N ARG A 30 17.66 13.30 5.24
CA ARG A 30 17.14 11.96 4.90
C ARG A 30 15.62 11.93 4.75
N VAL A 31 14.93 13.04 5.04
CA VAL A 31 13.46 13.15 5.02
C VAL A 31 13.03 14.22 4.01
N GLU A 32 12.47 13.77 2.90
CA GLU A 32 11.88 14.62 1.89
C GLU A 32 10.37 14.71 2.09
N LEU A 33 9.83 15.93 2.12
CA LEU A 33 8.40 16.18 2.31
C LEU A 33 7.79 16.76 1.03
N ARG A 34 6.91 15.99 0.38
CA ARG A 34 6.23 16.35 -0.88
C ARG A 34 4.78 16.77 -0.63
N GLY A 35 4.37 17.89 -1.23
CA GLY A 35 2.99 18.35 -1.22
C GLY A 35 2.05 17.50 -2.08
N PRO A 36 0.77 17.90 -2.21
CA PRO A 36 -0.15 17.28 -3.15
C PRO A 36 0.32 17.53 -4.59
N SER A 37 0.03 16.58 -5.47
CA SER A 37 0.20 16.70 -6.92
C SER A 37 -1.05 16.18 -7.62
N PHE A 38 -1.21 16.43 -8.92
CA PHE A 38 -2.28 15.79 -9.68
C PHE A 38 -2.04 14.28 -9.72
N HIS A 39 -3.11 13.51 -9.93
CA HIS A 39 -3.02 12.06 -9.84
C HIS A 39 -2.02 11.45 -10.83
N VAL A 40 -1.91 12.00 -12.05
CA VAL A 40 -0.92 11.55 -13.05
C VAL A 40 0.52 11.79 -12.55
N ASP A 41 0.79 12.99 -12.02
CA ASP A 41 2.11 13.31 -11.46
C ASP A 41 2.44 12.42 -10.25
N LEU A 42 1.45 12.12 -9.40
CA LEU A 42 1.61 11.18 -8.29
C LEU A 42 2.03 9.79 -8.78
N LEU A 43 1.45 9.30 -9.89
CA LEU A 43 1.84 8.02 -10.45
C LEU A 43 3.30 8.03 -10.91
N GLU A 44 3.75 9.12 -11.56
CA GLU A 44 5.15 9.28 -11.96
C GLU A 44 6.10 9.35 -10.75
N GLU A 45 5.68 10.01 -9.66
CA GLU A 45 6.48 10.11 -8.43
C GLU A 45 6.78 8.75 -7.78
N TYR A 46 5.98 7.69 -8.02
CA TYR A 46 6.33 6.34 -7.58
C TYR A 46 7.63 5.80 -8.22
N GLY A 47 8.05 6.37 -9.36
CA GLY A 47 9.34 6.09 -9.97
C GLY A 47 10.54 6.39 -9.06
N ASP A 48 10.39 7.36 -8.13
CA ASP A 48 11.41 7.73 -7.15
C ASP A 48 11.39 6.83 -5.89
N ILE A 49 10.42 5.91 -5.79
CA ILE A 49 10.17 5.13 -4.58
C ILE A 49 10.63 3.69 -4.79
N ASP A 50 11.57 3.25 -3.97
CA ASP A 50 12.05 1.86 -3.97
C ASP A 50 11.06 0.91 -3.27
N ILE A 51 10.63 1.28 -2.06
CA ILE A 51 9.77 0.50 -1.17
C ILE A 51 8.74 1.45 -0.54
N ALA A 52 7.48 1.07 -0.58
CA ALA A 52 6.41 1.77 0.13
C ALA A 52 6.22 1.16 1.52
N LEU A 53 6.17 2.03 2.53
CA LEU A 53 5.92 1.67 3.93
C LEU A 53 4.48 2.02 4.28
N ASP A 54 3.65 1.00 4.45
CA ASP A 54 2.23 1.17 4.74
C ASP A 54 2.00 1.62 6.19
N PRO A 55 1.29 2.72 6.44
CA PRO A 55 1.05 3.19 7.80
C PRO A 55 0.14 2.25 8.58
N PHE A 56 0.19 2.38 9.91
CA PHE A 56 -0.70 1.70 10.85
C PHE A 56 -1.17 2.71 11.92
N PRO A 57 -2.36 2.54 12.52
CA PRO A 57 -3.28 1.41 12.39
C PRO A 57 -4.23 1.50 11.19
N PHE A 58 -4.15 2.55 10.39
CA PHE A 58 -4.90 2.71 9.14
C PHE A 58 -3.97 2.39 7.98
N SER A 59 -4.18 1.24 7.35
CA SER A 59 -3.45 0.90 6.13
C SER A 59 -3.85 1.86 5.02
N GLY A 60 -3.00 1.96 4.02
CA GLY A 60 -3.41 2.41 2.71
C GLY A 60 -4.53 1.52 2.14
N GLY A 61 -4.97 1.91 0.97
CA GLY A 61 -5.93 1.18 0.17
C GLY A 61 -5.61 1.50 -1.28
N LEU A 62 -6.17 2.60 -1.77
CA LEU A 62 -5.86 3.11 -3.10
C LEU A 62 -4.35 3.37 -3.30
N THR A 63 -3.70 4.09 -2.37
CA THR A 63 -2.26 4.40 -2.47
C THR A 63 -1.36 3.16 -2.46
N SER A 64 -1.76 2.09 -1.75
CA SER A 64 -1.02 0.83 -1.74
C SER A 64 -1.24 0.07 -3.06
N CYS A 65 -2.47 0.08 -3.58
CA CYS A 65 -2.79 -0.50 -4.88
C CYS A 65 -2.04 0.21 -6.01
N GLU A 66 -2.00 1.55 -5.99
CA GLU A 66 -1.24 2.38 -6.94
C GLU A 66 0.27 2.12 -6.84
N ALA A 67 0.82 2.02 -5.63
CA ALA A 67 2.22 1.67 -5.44
C ALA A 67 2.56 0.33 -6.12
N LEU A 68 1.77 -0.71 -5.84
CA LEU A 68 1.94 -2.03 -6.45
C LEU A 68 1.77 -1.97 -7.97
N TRP A 69 0.79 -1.22 -8.47
CA TRP A 69 0.56 -1.05 -9.90
C TRP A 69 1.73 -0.34 -10.61
N MET A 70 2.37 0.62 -9.94
CA MET A 70 3.58 1.31 -10.42
C MET A 70 4.87 0.53 -10.15
N GLY A 71 4.76 -0.71 -9.68
CA GLY A 71 5.90 -1.61 -9.50
C GLY A 71 6.63 -1.48 -8.16
N VAL A 72 6.09 -0.72 -7.22
CA VAL A 72 6.69 -0.48 -5.90
C VAL A 72 6.18 -1.52 -4.89
N PRO A 73 7.04 -2.38 -4.33
CA PRO A 73 6.63 -3.30 -3.26
C PRO A 73 6.21 -2.52 -2.01
N VAL A 74 5.16 -3.01 -1.36
CA VAL A 74 4.59 -2.41 -0.14
C VAL A 74 4.81 -3.35 1.03
N VAL A 75 5.42 -2.85 2.12
CA VAL A 75 5.50 -3.57 3.40
C VAL A 75 4.36 -3.08 4.28
N THR A 76 3.59 -3.99 4.88
CA THR A 76 2.42 -3.66 5.71
C THR A 76 2.43 -4.39 7.03
N TRP A 77 1.71 -3.87 8.03
CA TRP A 77 1.50 -4.54 9.30
C TRP A 77 -0.01 -4.64 9.59
N PRO A 78 -0.68 -5.72 9.15
CA PRO A 78 -2.10 -5.88 9.36
C PRO A 78 -2.43 -6.08 10.84
N ARG A 79 -3.36 -5.27 11.36
CA ARG A 79 -3.92 -5.45 12.70
C ARG A 79 -5.26 -6.19 12.62
N SER A 80 -6.00 -6.17 13.72
CA SER A 80 -7.27 -6.90 13.85
C SER A 80 -8.45 -6.26 13.12
N ARG A 81 -8.37 -4.98 12.76
CA ARG A 81 -9.49 -4.23 12.15
C ARG A 81 -9.37 -4.20 10.63
N LEU A 82 -10.50 -4.23 9.93
CA LEU A 82 -10.56 -4.19 8.46
C LEU A 82 -9.73 -3.05 7.87
N VAL A 83 -9.78 -1.86 8.49
CA VAL A 83 -9.06 -0.67 8.02
C VAL A 83 -7.53 -0.79 8.03
N SER A 84 -7.01 -1.80 8.70
CA SER A 84 -5.58 -2.13 8.73
C SER A 84 -5.18 -3.25 7.79
N ARG A 85 -6.12 -3.82 7.02
CA ARG A 85 -5.93 -5.09 6.29
C ARG A 85 -6.11 -4.99 4.78
N GLN A 86 -6.32 -3.80 4.23
CA GLN A 86 -6.53 -3.62 2.79
C GLN A 86 -5.26 -3.97 2.02
N THR A 87 -4.11 -3.41 2.40
CA THR A 87 -2.81 -3.75 1.78
C THR A 87 -2.48 -5.22 1.91
N PHE A 88 -2.77 -5.84 3.06
CA PHE A 88 -2.59 -7.28 3.25
C PHE A 88 -3.44 -8.12 2.28
N ALA A 89 -4.68 -7.71 2.01
CA ALA A 89 -5.53 -8.40 1.04
C ALA A 89 -4.93 -8.32 -0.37
N PHE A 90 -4.41 -7.16 -0.78
CA PHE A 90 -3.74 -7.02 -2.08
C PHE A 90 -2.51 -7.93 -2.18
N LEU A 91 -1.61 -7.88 -1.19
CA LEU A 91 -0.41 -8.71 -1.13
C LEU A 91 -0.73 -10.21 -1.18
N SER A 92 -1.79 -10.64 -0.47
CA SER A 92 -2.23 -12.03 -0.49
C SER A 92 -2.71 -12.45 -1.89
N ILE A 93 -3.44 -11.58 -2.59
CA ILE A 93 -3.96 -11.85 -3.93
C ILE A 93 -2.85 -11.93 -4.99
N ILE A 94 -1.83 -11.07 -4.89
CA ILE A 94 -0.70 -11.05 -5.84
C ILE A 94 0.46 -12.01 -5.48
N GLY A 95 0.26 -12.84 -4.44
CA GLY A 95 1.21 -13.87 -4.01
C GLY A 95 2.48 -13.31 -3.37
N LEU A 96 2.35 -12.24 -2.57
CA LEU A 96 3.43 -11.64 -1.77
C LEU A 96 3.05 -11.49 -0.27
N PRO A 97 2.41 -12.49 0.38
CA PRO A 97 2.01 -12.37 1.79
C PRO A 97 3.20 -12.17 2.74
N GLU A 98 4.42 -12.53 2.34
CA GLU A 98 5.65 -12.33 3.11
C GLU A 98 6.05 -10.87 3.31
N LEU A 99 5.41 -9.93 2.60
CA LEU A 99 5.58 -8.49 2.83
C LEU A 99 4.62 -7.94 3.91
N ALA A 100 3.81 -8.82 4.52
CA ALA A 100 2.93 -8.47 5.62
C ALA A 100 3.51 -8.95 6.96
N ALA A 101 3.85 -7.99 7.81
CA ALA A 101 4.45 -8.23 9.11
C ALA A 101 3.46 -8.74 10.15
N GLU A 102 3.94 -9.54 11.10
CA GLU A 102 3.14 -10.03 12.22
C GLU A 102 3.12 -9.04 13.39
N ASN A 103 4.19 -8.27 13.57
CA ASN A 103 4.37 -7.32 14.65
C ASN A 103 5.29 -6.15 14.23
N ALA A 104 5.55 -5.21 15.14
CA ALA A 104 6.34 -4.02 14.84
C ALA A 104 7.81 -4.33 14.49
N ASP A 105 8.45 -5.25 15.22
CA ASP A 105 9.84 -5.63 14.97
C ASP A 105 9.96 -6.34 13.63
N ASP A 106 8.97 -7.18 13.31
CA ASP A 106 8.86 -7.87 12.04
C ASP A 106 8.67 -6.91 10.86
N TYR A 107 7.88 -5.85 11.04
CA TYR A 107 7.70 -4.80 10.04
C TYR A 107 9.02 -4.09 9.71
N VAL A 108 9.79 -3.74 10.74
CA VAL A 108 11.12 -3.13 10.59
C VAL A 108 12.08 -4.11 9.93
N ARG A 109 12.07 -5.38 10.35
CA ARG A 109 12.92 -6.45 9.79
C ARG A 109 12.66 -6.64 8.29
N ILE A 110 11.41 -6.81 7.87
CA ILE A 110 11.04 -6.99 6.46
C ILE A 110 11.48 -5.79 5.63
N ALA A 111 11.21 -4.57 6.11
CA ALA A 111 11.62 -3.35 5.42
C ALA A 111 13.15 -3.23 5.28
N ALA A 112 13.90 -3.54 6.34
CA ALA A 112 15.36 -3.48 6.34
C ALA A 112 15.99 -4.56 5.46
N GLU A 113 15.50 -5.80 5.53
CA GLU A 113 15.95 -6.90 4.67
C GLU A 113 15.71 -6.58 3.19
N LEU A 114 14.50 -6.09 2.86
CA LEU A 114 14.17 -5.73 1.49
C LEU A 114 15.00 -4.54 0.98
N ALA A 115 15.29 -3.55 1.83
CA ALA A 115 16.16 -2.43 1.48
C ALA A 115 17.64 -2.84 1.34
N GLY A 116 18.07 -3.89 2.05
CA GLY A 116 19.42 -4.43 1.99
C GLY A 116 19.67 -5.36 0.79
N ASP A 117 18.62 -6.01 0.27
CA ASP A 117 18.69 -6.97 -0.82
C ASP A 117 18.26 -6.34 -2.16
N ARG A 118 19.23 -5.74 -2.87
CA ARG A 118 19.00 -5.07 -4.15
C ARG A 118 18.52 -6.01 -5.25
N ASP A 119 18.95 -7.27 -5.25
CA ASP A 119 18.58 -8.24 -6.28
C ASP A 119 17.12 -8.65 -6.12
N ARG A 120 16.71 -8.94 -4.88
CA ARG A 120 15.30 -9.20 -4.54
C ARG A 120 14.43 -8.00 -4.85
N LEU A 121 14.86 -6.78 -4.48
CA LEU A 121 14.09 -5.57 -4.76
C LEU A 121 13.91 -5.34 -6.26
N THR A 122 14.98 -5.51 -7.05
CA THR A 122 14.93 -5.38 -8.52
C THR A 122 13.98 -6.40 -9.13
N SER A 123 14.07 -7.66 -8.70
CA SER A 123 13.20 -8.74 -9.14
C SER A 123 11.72 -8.48 -8.81
N LEU A 124 11.42 -8.02 -7.60
CA LEU A 124 10.06 -7.64 -7.21
C LEU A 124 9.54 -6.52 -8.10
N ARG A 125 10.31 -5.43 -8.25
CA ARG A 125 9.90 -4.28 -9.08
C ARG A 125 9.63 -4.67 -10.53
N GLN A 126 10.47 -5.51 -11.11
CA GLN A 126 10.33 -5.98 -12.50
C GLN A 126 9.11 -6.88 -12.71
N THR A 127 8.74 -7.69 -11.70
CA THR A 127 7.64 -8.65 -11.83
C THR A 127 6.29 -8.11 -11.34
N MET A 128 6.27 -7.03 -10.57
CA MET A 128 5.08 -6.53 -9.89
C MET A 128 3.94 -6.14 -10.85
N CYS A 129 4.24 -5.42 -11.92
CA CYS A 129 3.22 -5.03 -12.90
C CYS A 129 2.52 -6.24 -13.52
N GLU A 130 3.27 -7.31 -13.80
CA GLU A 130 2.71 -8.54 -14.35
C GLU A 130 1.87 -9.28 -13.29
N ARG A 131 2.35 -9.37 -12.05
CA ARG A 131 1.57 -9.94 -10.93
C ARG A 131 0.24 -9.23 -10.77
N MET A 132 0.23 -7.90 -10.78
CA MET A 132 -1.00 -7.09 -10.72
C MET A 132 -1.93 -7.40 -11.89
N ARG A 133 -1.43 -7.36 -13.13
CA ARG A 133 -2.22 -7.62 -14.35
C ARG A 133 -2.83 -9.02 -14.38
N SER A 134 -2.08 -10.02 -13.93
CA SER A 134 -2.54 -11.41 -13.89
C SER A 134 -3.50 -11.70 -12.72
N SER A 135 -3.64 -10.76 -11.78
CA SER A 135 -4.42 -10.98 -10.56
C SER A 135 -5.89 -10.58 -10.74
N PRO A 136 -6.79 -11.14 -9.89
CA PRO A 136 -8.17 -10.68 -9.79
C PRO A 136 -8.35 -9.18 -9.51
N LEU A 137 -7.32 -8.48 -9.01
CA LEU A 137 -7.39 -7.02 -8.77
C LEU A 137 -7.61 -6.23 -10.05
N MET A 138 -7.17 -6.76 -11.20
CA MET A 138 -7.30 -6.10 -12.50
C MET A 138 -8.36 -6.76 -13.42
N ASP A 139 -9.07 -7.79 -12.95
CA ASP A 139 -10.18 -8.43 -13.68
C ASP A 139 -11.52 -7.76 -13.35
N ALA A 140 -11.74 -6.56 -13.90
CA ALA A 140 -13.00 -5.84 -13.71
C ALA A 140 -14.23 -6.65 -14.18
N PRO A 141 -14.23 -7.31 -15.35
CA PRO A 141 -15.35 -8.16 -15.76
C PRO A 141 -15.63 -9.32 -14.80
N GLY A 142 -14.58 -9.98 -14.29
CA GLY A 142 -14.71 -11.05 -13.29
C GLY A 142 -15.29 -10.55 -11.97
N PHE A 143 -14.81 -9.41 -11.49
CA PHE A 143 -15.36 -8.77 -10.31
C PHE A 143 -16.85 -8.42 -10.48
N THR A 144 -17.23 -7.83 -11.63
CA THR A 144 -18.63 -7.49 -11.91
C THR A 144 -19.52 -8.73 -11.87
N ARG A 145 -19.14 -9.82 -12.54
CA ARG A 145 -19.91 -11.07 -12.51
C ARG A 145 -20.07 -11.61 -11.09
N GLN A 146 -18.98 -11.65 -10.32
CA GLN A 146 -19.02 -12.14 -8.95
C GLN A 146 -19.92 -11.29 -8.05
N LEU A 147 -19.91 -9.97 -8.24
CA LEU A 147 -20.78 -9.04 -7.52
C LEU A 147 -22.25 -9.28 -7.87
N GLU A 148 -22.57 -9.37 -9.16
CA GLU A 148 -23.92 -9.65 -9.66
C GLU A 148 -24.46 -10.97 -9.10
N ASP A 149 -23.68 -12.05 -9.20
CA ASP A 149 -24.03 -13.37 -8.68
C ASP A 149 -24.31 -13.33 -7.17
N THR A 150 -23.48 -12.61 -6.42
CA THR A 150 -23.63 -12.45 -4.97
C THR A 150 -24.92 -11.68 -4.63
N MET A 151 -25.19 -10.59 -5.35
CA MET A 151 -26.39 -9.77 -5.13
C MET A 151 -27.67 -10.51 -5.50
N ILE A 152 -27.69 -11.18 -6.66
CA ILE A 152 -28.83 -11.99 -7.11
C ILE A 152 -29.07 -13.16 -6.14
N GLY A 153 -28.00 -13.81 -5.68
CA GLY A 153 -28.08 -14.88 -4.68
C GLY A 153 -28.62 -14.41 -3.33
N LEU A 154 -28.24 -13.22 -2.88
CA LEU A 154 -28.81 -12.61 -1.68
C LEU A 154 -30.30 -12.31 -1.84
N TYR A 155 -30.69 -11.71 -2.97
CA TYR A 155 -32.09 -11.40 -3.27
C TYR A 155 -32.98 -12.66 -3.22
N ARG A 156 -32.57 -13.73 -3.91
CA ARG A 156 -33.33 -15.00 -3.94
C ARG A 156 -33.50 -15.63 -2.56
N ARG A 157 -32.48 -15.51 -1.67
CA ARG A 157 -32.59 -16.01 -0.29
C ARG A 157 -33.62 -15.24 0.52
N LEU A 158 -33.62 -13.92 0.41
CA LEU A 158 -34.56 -13.05 1.12
C LEU A 158 -36.01 -13.28 0.65
N GLU A 159 -36.25 -13.50 -0.64
CA GLU A 159 -37.59 -13.87 -1.14
C GLU A 159 -38.09 -15.20 -0.57
N ALA A 160 -37.21 -16.20 -0.48
CA ALA A 160 -37.54 -17.53 0.03
C ALA A 160 -37.81 -17.54 1.54
N GLU A 161 -37.18 -16.65 2.31
CA GLU A 161 -37.42 -16.48 3.76
C GLU A 161 -38.68 -15.65 4.07
N SER A 162 -39.25 -14.99 3.06
CA SER A 162 -40.45 -14.16 3.19
C SER A 162 -41.77 -14.91 2.90
N HIS A 163 -41.72 -16.22 2.63
CA HIS A 163 -42.84 -17.11 2.37
C HIS A 163 -42.84 -18.28 3.37
#